data_AF-A0A3A4W8R4-F1
#
_entry.id   AF-A0A3A4W8R4-F1
#
_cell.length_a   1.000
_cell.length_b   1.000
_cell.length_c   1.000
_cell.angle_alpha   90.00
_cell.angle_beta   90.00
_cell.angle_gamma   90.00
#
_symmetry.space_group_name_H-M   'P 1'
#
loop_
_entity.id
_entity.type
_entity.pdbx_description
1 polymer ?
#
loop_
_entity_poly.entity_id
_entity_poly.type
_entity_poly.pdbx_seq_one_letter_code
_entity_poly.pdbx_strand_id
1 'polypeptide(L)'
;METVKRYYRIDRREICFFHWIIEGYDGIATVTTLDPEKGHLRVAAAPGAEDILDLIIEDLKTGGLLIECADSNCSRLDLPR
;
A
#
# COMPACT_ATOMS: atom_id res chain seq x y z
N MET A 1 7.15 -8.33 -17.52
CA MET A 1 7.53 -8.21 -16.10
C MET A 1 6.26 -7.90 -15.33
N GLU A 2 5.99 -8.60 -14.24
CA GLU A 2 4.76 -8.47 -13.46
C GLU A 2 5.07 -7.73 -12.16
N THR A 3 4.28 -6.70 -11.85
CA THR A 3 4.37 -5.93 -10.59
C THR A 3 3.79 -6.75 -9.44
N VAL A 4 4.47 -6.78 -8.29
CA VAL A 4 3.95 -7.45 -7.09
C VAL A 4 2.90 -6.55 -6.42
N LYS A 5 1.68 -7.06 -6.29
CA LYS A 5 0.57 -6.33 -5.65
C LYS A 5 0.49 -6.72 -4.17
N ARG A 6 0.40 -5.71 -3.31
CA ARG A 6 0.21 -5.86 -1.86
C ARG A 6 -1.00 -5.06 -1.42
N TYR A 7 -1.71 -5.55 -0.42
CA TYR A 7 -2.92 -4.91 0.08
C TYR A 7 -2.74 -4.45 1.52
N TYR A 8 -3.13 -3.22 1.78
CA TYR A 8 -2.99 -2.60 3.09
C TYR A 8 -4.30 -1.96 3.53
N ARG A 9 -4.48 -1.93 4.85
CA ARG A 9 -5.47 -1.09 5.52
C ARG A 9 -4.75 -0.05 6.35
N ILE A 10 -5.11 1.22 6.18
CA ILE A 10 -4.56 2.34 6.94
C ILE A 10 -5.70 3.20 7.52
N ASP A 11 -5.38 4.17 8.38
CA ASP A 11 -6.35 5.21 8.73
C ASP A 11 -6.70 6.03 7.47
N ARG A 12 -8.00 6.22 7.20
CA ARG A 12 -8.46 6.96 6.02
C ARG A 12 -7.92 8.39 5.93
N ARG A 13 -7.58 9.00 7.07
CA ARG A 13 -7.01 10.36 7.14
C ARG A 13 -5.57 10.40 6.63
N GLU A 14 -4.88 9.26 6.66
CA GLU A 14 -3.49 9.10 6.24
C GLU A 14 -3.36 8.69 4.77
N ILE A 15 -4.46 8.44 4.05
CA ILE A 15 -4.43 8.01 2.63
C ILE A 15 -3.64 8.98 1.77
N CYS A 16 -3.92 10.28 1.88
CA CYS A 16 -3.19 11.28 1.08
C CYS A 16 -1.70 11.29 1.45
N PHE A 17 -1.37 11.26 2.75
CA PHE A 17 0.01 11.25 3.21
C PHE A 17 0.76 10.01 2.70
N PHE A 18 0.17 8.83 2.85
CA PHE A 18 0.72 7.57 2.38
C PHE A 18 0.97 7.57 0.86
N HIS A 19 0.01 8.03 0.06
CA HIS A 19 0.16 8.20 -1.40
C HIS A 19 1.37 9.07 -1.74
N TRP A 20 1.47 10.24 -1.11
CA TRP A 20 2.56 11.18 -1.35
C TRP A 20 3.94 10.61 -1.02
N ILE A 21 4.06 9.86 0.07
CA ILE A 21 5.35 9.25 0.43
C ILE A 21 5.72 8.17 -0.58
N ILE A 22 4.83 7.23 -0.88
CA ILE A 22 5.16 6.10 -1.75
C ILE A 22 5.42 6.56 -3.19
N GLU A 23 4.52 7.36 -3.77
CA GLU A 23 4.66 7.82 -5.17
C GLU A 23 5.71 8.92 -5.34
N GLY A 24 6.17 9.53 -4.25
CA GLY A 24 7.32 10.42 -4.24
C GLY A 24 8.65 9.71 -4.55
N TYR A 25 8.72 8.40 -4.31
CA TYR A 25 9.85 7.58 -4.74
C TYR A 25 9.60 7.02 -6.14
N ASP A 26 10.10 7.75 -7.14
CA ASP A 26 9.95 7.37 -8.54
C ASP A 26 10.47 5.94 -8.82
N GLY A 27 9.68 5.17 -9.56
CA GLY A 27 10.01 3.80 -9.94
C GLY A 27 9.90 2.75 -8.83
N ILE A 28 9.41 3.07 -7.63
CA ILE A 28 9.26 2.08 -6.54
C ILE A 28 7.90 1.40 -6.58
N ALA A 29 6.82 2.16 -6.47
CA ALA A 29 5.48 1.61 -6.44
C ALA A 29 4.42 2.64 -6.81
N THR A 30 3.24 2.17 -7.18
CA THR A 30 2.04 2.99 -7.37
C THR A 30 0.98 2.61 -6.34
N VAL A 31 0.25 3.59 -5.82
CA VAL A 31 -0.80 3.36 -4.83
C VAL A 31 -2.17 3.51 -5.50
N THR A 32 -3.10 2.61 -5.20
CA THR A 32 -4.48 2.70 -5.65
C THR A 32 -5.40 2.64 -4.43
N THR A 33 -6.17 3.70 -4.21
CA THR A 33 -7.20 3.70 -3.17
C THR A 33 -8.36 2.84 -3.60
N LEU A 34 -8.62 1.81 -2.81
CA LEU A 34 -9.58 0.77 -3.08
C LEU A 34 -10.94 1.07 -2.43
N ASP A 35 -10.90 1.45 -1.15
CA ASP A 35 -12.05 1.90 -0.37
C ASP A 35 -11.58 3.04 0.54
N PRO A 36 -11.87 4.31 0.20
CA PRO A 36 -11.40 5.46 0.97
C PRO A 36 -12.04 5.56 2.35
N GLU A 37 -13.26 5.03 2.54
CA GLU A 37 -13.94 5.08 3.84
C GLU A 37 -13.31 4.07 4.82
N LYS A 38 -12.90 2.90 4.31
CA LYS A 38 -12.25 1.85 5.11
C LYS A 38 -10.73 1.94 5.15
N GLY A 39 -10.14 2.84 4.35
CA GLY A 39 -8.68 2.97 4.23
C GLY A 39 -8.01 1.79 3.54
N HIS A 40 -8.72 1.10 2.65
CA HIS A 40 -8.12 0.01 1.88
C HIS A 40 -7.33 0.58 0.71
N LEU A 41 -6.10 0.08 0.55
CA LEU A 41 -5.18 0.45 -0.51
C LEU A 41 -4.61 -0.80 -1.17
N ARG A 42 -4.28 -0.68 -2.45
CA ARG A 42 -3.41 -1.60 -3.17
C ARG A 42 -2.13 -0.86 -3.52
N VAL A 43 -0.99 -1.46 -3.21
CA VAL A 43 0.32 -0.96 -3.62
C VAL A 43 0.90 -1.94 -4.64
N ALA A 44 1.23 -1.45 -5.83
CA ALA A 44 1.87 -2.24 -6.87
C ALA A 44 3.35 -1.89 -6.91
N ALA A 45 4.19 -2.78 -6.41
CA ALA A 45 5.65 -2.63 -6.43
C ALA A 45 6.19 -2.88 -7.84
N ALA A 46 7.12 -2.03 -8.26
CA ALA A 46 7.90 -2.26 -9.45
C ALA A 46 8.78 -3.51 -9.27
N PRO A 47 9.02 -4.29 -10.33
CA PRO A 47 9.87 -5.48 -10.26
C PRO A 47 11.27 -5.14 -9.76
N GLY A 48 11.70 -5.76 -8.66
CA GLY A 48 13.01 -5.54 -8.04
C GLY A 48 13.06 -4.40 -7.02
N ALA A 49 11.93 -3.71 -6.77
CA ALA A 49 11.81 -2.65 -5.76
C ALA A 49 11.07 -3.10 -4.49
N GLU A 50 10.72 -4.38 -4.37
CA GLU A 50 9.91 -4.93 -3.29
C GLU A 50 10.56 -4.72 -1.92
N ASP A 51 11.87 -4.96 -1.81
CA ASP A 51 12.61 -4.78 -0.55
C ASP A 51 12.65 -3.31 -0.12
N ILE A 52 12.75 -2.39 -1.08
CA ILE A 52 12.75 -0.95 -0.77
C ILE A 52 11.35 -0.52 -0.33
N LEU A 53 10.30 -1.02 -0.98
CA LEU A 53 8.93 -0.80 -0.52
C LEU A 53 8.75 -1.31 0.91
N ASP A 54 9.27 -2.49 1.24
CA ASP A 54 9.18 -3.05 2.60
C ASP A 54 9.86 -2.15 3.64
N LEU A 55 11.05 -1.62 3.33
CA LEU A 55 11.74 -0.68 4.21
C LEU A 55 10.92 0.59 4.43
N ILE A 56 10.35 1.18 3.37
CA ILE A 56 9.51 2.39 3.48
C ILE A 56 8.27 2.12 4.35
N ILE A 57 7.61 0.98 4.16
CA ILE A 57 6.42 0.62 4.94
C ILE A 57 6.78 0.43 6.42
N GLU A 58 7.89 -0.22 6.74
CA GLU A 58 8.37 -0.40 8.12
C GLU A 58 8.73 0.94 8.78
N ASP A 59 9.38 1.84 8.05
CA ASP A 59 9.70 3.19 8.53
C ASP A 59 8.43 4.00 8.81
N LEU A 60 7.43 3.92 7.94
CA LEU A 60 6.13 4.58 8.14
C LEU A 60 5.40 4.03 9.37
N LYS A 61 5.39 2.71 9.58
CA LYS A 61 4.83 2.10 10.80
C LYS A 61 5.53 2.60 12.05
N THR A 62 6.87 2.63 12.03
CA THR A 62 7.69 3.11 13.14
C THR A 62 7.45 4.60 13.42
N GLY A 63 7.19 5.39 12.37
CA GLY A 63 6.81 6.79 12.45
C GLY A 63 5.41 7.06 13.01
N GLY A 64 4.64 6.02 13.32
CA GLY A 64 3.32 6.11 13.94
C GLY A 64 2.13 5.95 12.99
N LEU A 65 2.37 5.63 11.72
CA LEU A 65 1.28 5.30 10.79
C LEU A 65 0.75 3.90 11.09
N LEU A 66 -0.57 3.80 11.33
CA LEU A 66 -1.23 2.50 11.49
C LEU A 66 -1.40 1.84 10.12
N ILE A 67 -0.57 0.85 9.82
CA ILE A 67 -0.60 0.09 8.57
C ILE A 67 -0.74 -1.41 8.89
N GLU A 68 -1.85 -2.00 8.45
CA GLU A 68 -2.10 -3.43 8.56
C GLU A 68 -1.96 -4.10 7.20
N CYS A 69 -1.19 -5.19 7.13
CA CYS A 69 -1.19 -6.05 5.96
C CYS A 69 -2.54 -6.77 5.87
N ALA A 70 -3.25 -6.58 4.77
CA ALA A 70 -4.52 -7.24 4.51
C ALA A 70 -4.36 -8.61 3.82
N ASP A 71 -3.12 -9.14 3.77
CA ASP A 71 -2.79 -10.33 2.99
C ASP A 71 -2.86 -11.63 3.82
N SER A 72 -3.81 -12.48 3.42
CA SER A 72 -3.87 -13.91 3.76
C SER A 72 -4.61 -14.64 2.64
N ASN A 73 -4.08 -14.63 1.41
CA ASN A 73 -4.77 -15.11 0.21
C ASN A 73 -6.15 -14.43 0.06
N CYS A 74 -6.20 -13.26 -0.58
CA CYS A 74 -7.41 -12.45 -0.72
C CYS A 74 -8.48 -13.11 -1.64
N SER A 75 -8.92 -14.32 -1.31
CA SER A 75 -10.11 -14.95 -1.86
C SER A 75 -11.33 -14.37 -1.14
N ARG A 76 -11.86 -13.27 -1.69
CA ARG A 76 -13.31 -13.01 -1.93
C ARG A 76 -13.65 -11.57 -2.36
N LEU A 77 -12.71 -10.64 -2.45
CA LEU A 77 -13.04 -9.24 -2.74
C LEU A 77 -12.04 -8.63 -3.74
N ASP A 78 -12.16 -9.05 -5.01
CA ASP A 78 -12.18 -8.04 -6.06
C ASP A 78 -13.20 -6.98 -5.60
N LEU A 79 -12.70 -5.77 -5.41
CA LEU A 79 -13.35 -4.59 -4.88
C LEU A 79 -14.85 -4.48 -5.16
N PRO A 80 -15.64 -3.97 -4.19
CA PRO A 80 -17.09 -3.97 -4.26
C PRO A 80 -17.62 -3.24 -5.51
N ARG A 81 -18.67 -3.84 -6.07
CA ARG A 81 -20.00 -3.37 -5.66
C ARG A 81 -20.51 -4.25 -4.52
#